data_AF-A0A368KBI8-F1
#
_entry.id   AF-A0A368KBI8-F1
#
_cell.length_a   1.000
_cell.length_b   1.000
_cell.length_c   1.000
_cell.angle_alpha   90.00
_cell.angle_beta   90.00
_cell.angle_gamma   90.00
#
_symmetry.space_group_name_H-M   'P 1'
#
loop_
_entity.id
_entity.type
_entity.pdbx_description
1 polymer ?
#
loop_
_entity_poly.entity_id
_entity_poly.type
_entity_poly.pdbx_seq_one_letter_code
_entity_poly.pdbx_strand_id
1 'polypeptide(L)'
;MILSTRATAILIAWLIALFSLAGCTPHQDRPVGIPNPASVYCIKIGGRLEIRQEPQGQSGYCHLPDGRVVDEWELFRSQNRNRQ
;
A
#
# COMPACT_ATOMS: atom_id res chain seq x y z
N MET A 1 46.92 29.22 -28.96
CA MET A 1 45.72 28.33 -29.03
C MET A 1 45.53 27.41 -27.81
N ILE A 2 46.57 27.05 -27.04
CA ILE A 2 46.49 26.06 -25.93
C ILE A 2 45.84 26.63 -24.64
N LEU A 3 45.82 27.95 -24.45
CA LEU A 3 45.26 28.58 -23.24
C LEU A 3 43.71 28.66 -23.25
N SER A 4 43.13 28.79 -24.45
CA SER A 4 41.67 28.85 -24.66
C SER A 4 40.99 27.50 -24.42
N THR A 5 41.64 26.40 -24.80
CA THR A 5 41.13 25.03 -24.60
C THR A 5 41.11 24.60 -23.14
N ARG A 6 41.99 25.17 -22.30
CA ARG A 6 41.99 24.91 -20.85
C ARG A 6 40.89 25.68 -20.14
N ALA A 7 40.64 26.92 -20.54
CA ALA A 7 39.55 27.73 -19.99
C ALA A 7 38.17 27.14 -20.33
N THR A 8 37.98 26.64 -21.57
CA THR A 8 36.73 25.97 -21.97
C THR A 8 36.52 24.64 -21.25
N ALA A 9 37.58 23.84 -21.07
CA ALA A 9 37.50 22.58 -20.32
C ALA A 9 37.14 22.80 -18.84
N ILE A 10 37.66 23.87 -18.22
CA ILE A 10 37.29 24.25 -16.85
C ILE A 10 35.81 24.66 -16.81
N LEU A 11 35.35 25.56 -17.68
CA LEU A 11 33.94 26.00 -17.70
C LEU A 11 32.95 24.85 -17.91
N ILE A 12 33.30 23.86 -18.75
CA ILE A 12 32.49 22.66 -18.96
C ILE A 12 32.44 21.78 -17.70
N ALA A 13 33.57 21.63 -16.99
CA ALA A 13 33.60 20.86 -15.74
C ALA A 13 32.74 21.48 -14.62
N TRP A 14 32.69 22.81 -14.54
CA TRP A 14 31.81 23.52 -13.59
C TRP A 14 30.33 23.38 -13.96
N LEU A 15 29.98 23.41 -15.25
CA LEU A 15 28.61 23.17 -15.73
C LEU A 15 28.12 21.74 -15.44
N ILE A 16 28.99 20.73 -15.55
CA ILE A 16 28.67 19.33 -15.23
C ILE A 16 28.50 19.14 -13.72
N ALA A 17 29.34 19.79 -12.90
CA ALA A 17 29.23 19.72 -11.44
C ALA A 17 27.90 20.32 -10.91
N LEU A 18 27.42 21.41 -11.53
CA LEU A 18 26.12 22.01 -11.18
C LEU A 18 24.90 21.14 -11.53
N PHE A 19 25.03 20.21 -12.48
CA PHE A 19 23.90 19.37 -12.95
C PHE A 19 23.69 18.11 -12.11
N SER A 20 24.55 17.85 -11.12
CA SER A 20 24.59 16.57 -10.39
C SER A 20 23.67 16.49 -9.16
N LEU A 21 22.90 17.54 -8.83
CA LEU A 21 21.94 17.53 -7.71
C LEU A 21 20.55 17.00 -8.10
N ALA A 22 20.49 15.88 -8.84
CA ALA A 22 19.23 15.16 -9.02
C ALA A 22 18.86 14.45 -7.71
N GLY A 23 17.96 15.08 -6.94
CA GLY A 23 17.65 14.78 -5.55
C GLY A 23 16.95 13.45 -5.26
N CYS A 24 17.12 12.96 -4.04
CA CYS A 24 16.33 11.89 -3.46
C CYS A 24 14.91 12.40 -3.19
N THR A 25 13.91 11.89 -3.91
CA THR A 25 12.50 12.06 -3.53
C THR A 25 12.21 11.16 -2.32
N PRO A 26 11.71 11.70 -1.19
CA PRO A 26 11.26 10.85 -0.10
C PRO A 26 10.13 9.96 -0.60
N HIS A 27 10.26 8.65 -0.40
CA HIS A 27 9.18 7.70 -0.65
C HIS A 27 8.07 8.04 0.34
N GLN A 28 7.01 8.69 -0.14
CA GLN A 28 5.81 8.93 0.65
C GLN A 28 5.13 7.57 0.83
N ASP A 29 5.30 6.96 2.00
CA ASP A 29 4.46 5.84 2.42
C ASP A 29 3.01 6.32 2.38
N ARG A 30 2.29 5.92 1.33
CA ARG A 30 0.88 6.26 1.20
C ARG A 30 0.17 5.67 2.41
N PRO A 31 -0.70 6.43 3.10
CA PRO A 31 -1.47 5.88 4.19
C PRO A 31 -2.19 4.63 3.70
N VAL A 32 -1.98 3.52 4.42
CA VAL A 32 -2.71 2.27 4.20
C VAL A 32 -4.19 2.63 4.20
N GLY A 33 -4.90 2.26 3.12
CA GLY A 33 -6.26 2.73 2.85
C GLY A 33 -7.26 2.42 3.97
N ILE A 34 -8.47 2.96 3.86
CA ILE A 34 -9.58 2.66 4.79
C ILE A 34 -9.70 1.14 4.94
N PRO A 35 -9.67 0.60 6.17
CA PRO A 35 -9.75 -0.84 6.39
C PRO A 35 -11.10 -1.39 5.93
N ASN A 36 -11.08 -2.61 5.40
CA ASN A 36 -12.30 -3.29 4.97
C ASN A 36 -13.27 -3.47 6.16
N PRO A 37 -14.49 -2.92 6.11
CA PRO A 37 -15.43 -2.97 7.23
C PRO A 37 -15.85 -4.40 7.61
N ALA A 38 -15.90 -5.32 6.64
CA ALA A 38 -16.22 -6.72 6.89
C ALA A 38 -15.08 -7.41 7.68
N SER A 39 -13.84 -7.17 7.27
CA SER A 39 -12.64 -7.64 7.97
C SER A 39 -12.55 -7.10 9.40
N VAL A 40 -12.82 -5.80 9.57
CA VAL A 40 -12.87 -5.15 10.89
C VAL A 40 -13.96 -5.79 11.76
N TYR A 41 -15.13 -6.06 11.18
CA TYR A 41 -16.23 -6.69 11.92
C TYR A 41 -15.88 -8.11 12.38
N CYS A 42 -15.26 -8.92 11.51
CA CYS A 42 -14.80 -10.27 11.86
C CYS A 42 -13.92 -10.24 13.12
N ILE A 43 -12.90 -9.38 13.13
CA ILE A 43 -11.98 -9.23 14.27
C ILE A 43 -12.73 -8.69 15.50
N LYS A 44 -13.62 -7.71 15.31
CA LYS A 44 -14.39 -7.09 16.39
C LYS A 44 -15.26 -8.08 17.17
N ILE A 45 -15.79 -9.12 16.52
CA ILE A 45 -16.60 -10.15 17.17
C ILE A 45 -15.76 -11.33 17.70
N GLY A 46 -14.43 -11.17 17.77
CA GLY A 46 -13.52 -12.21 18.24
C GLY A 46 -13.18 -13.28 17.21
N GLY A 47 -13.55 -13.08 15.95
CA GLY A 47 -13.17 -13.97 14.87
C GLY A 47 -11.73 -13.76 14.40
N ARG A 48 -11.20 -14.74 13.67
CA ARG A 48 -9.91 -14.66 12.98
C ARG A 48 -10.13 -14.53 11.49
N LEU A 49 -9.58 -13.47 10.89
CA LEU A 49 -9.64 -13.24 9.45
C LEU A 49 -8.62 -14.11 8.71
N GLU A 50 -9.07 -14.74 7.63
CA GLU A 50 -8.24 -15.43 6.65
C GLU A 50 -8.49 -14.82 5.27
N ILE A 51 -7.44 -14.40 4.57
CA ILE A 51 -7.53 -13.95 3.18
C ILE A 51 -7.09 -15.10 2.27
N ARG A 52 -7.97 -15.48 1.33
CA ARG A 52 -7.70 -16.52 0.34
C ARG A 52 -7.56 -15.92 -1.04
N GLN A 53 -6.61 -16.45 -1.81
CA GLN A 53 -6.54 -16.19 -3.24
C GLN A 53 -7.53 -17.10 -3.97
N GLU A 54 -8.33 -16.49 -4.84
CA GLU A 54 -9.34 -17.13 -5.66
C GLU A 54 -9.15 -16.74 -7.13
N PRO A 55 -9.75 -17.47 -8.09
CA PRO A 55 -9.67 -17.14 -9.51
C PRO A 55 -10.10 -15.70 -9.83
N GLN A 56 -11.06 -15.16 -9.07
CA GLN A 56 -11.61 -13.81 -9.21
C GLN A 56 -10.88 -12.72 -8.39
N GLY A 57 -9.87 -13.07 -7.59
CA GLY A 57 -9.17 -12.12 -6.72
C GLY A 57 -9.02 -12.63 -5.29
N GLN A 58 -9.02 -11.73 -4.30
CA GLN A 58 -8.92 -12.10 -2.89
C GLN A 58 -10.29 -12.10 -2.23
N SER A 59 -10.57 -13.14 -1.45
CA SER A 59 -11.78 -13.27 -0.63
C SER A 59 -11.42 -13.41 0.85
N GLY A 60 -12.18 -12.75 1.72
CA GLY A 60 -12.01 -12.80 3.15
C GLY A 60 -12.96 -13.78 3.82
N TYR A 61 -12.43 -14.66 4.65
CA TYR A 61 -13.19 -15.62 5.44
C TYR A 61 -12.98 -15.37 6.93
N CYS A 62 -14.08 -15.35 7.68
CA CYS A 62 -14.05 -15.19 9.12
C CYS A 62 -14.19 -16.54 9.82
N HIS A 63 -13.18 -16.91 10.60
CA HIS A 63 -13.21 -18.04 11.53
C HIS A 63 -13.83 -17.56 12.84
N LEU A 64 -15.06 -17.95 13.11
CA LEU A 64 -15.81 -17.54 14.29
C LEU A 64 -15.40 -18.34 15.54
N PRO A 65 -15.58 -17.79 16.76
CA PRO A 65 -15.28 -18.49 18.01
C PRO A 65 -16.06 -19.79 18.22
N ASP A 66 -17.22 -19.93 17.57
CA ASP A 66 -18.04 -21.15 17.58
C ASP A 66 -17.56 -22.23 16.59
N GLY A 67 -16.44 -21.98 15.89
CA GLY A 67 -15.83 -22.89 14.93
C GLY A 67 -16.36 -22.78 13.50
N ARG A 68 -17.39 -21.96 13.25
CA ARG A 68 -17.86 -21.73 11.88
C ARG A 68 -16.87 -20.91 11.07
N VAL A 69 -16.81 -21.18 9.77
CA VAL A 69 -16.10 -20.36 8.80
C VAL A 69 -17.11 -19.82 7.80
N VAL A 70 -17.19 -18.50 7.70
CA VAL A 70 -18.16 -17.79 6.85
C VAL A 70 -17.46 -16.73 6.01
N ASP A 71 -18.01 -16.39 4.85
CA ASP A 71 -17.55 -15.24 4.08
C ASP A 71 -17.72 -13.95 4.91
N GLU A 72 -16.72 -13.07 4.90
CA GLU A 72 -16.72 -11.88 5.75
C GLU A 72 -17.84 -10.89 5.39
N TRP A 73 -18.21 -10.80 4.10
CA TRP A 73 -19.25 -9.89 3.63
C TRP A 73 -20.64 -10.44 3.91
N GLU A 74 -20.84 -11.74 3.78
CA GLU A 74 -22.07 -12.41 4.23
C GLU A 74 -22.30 -12.17 5.72
N LEU A 75 -21.27 -12.40 6.54
CA LEU A 75 -21.30 -12.14 7.98
C LEU A 75 -21.65 -10.67 8.28
N PHE A 76 -20.95 -9.73 7.66
CA PHE A 76 -21.18 -8.30 7.88
C PHE A 76 -22.59 -7.85 7.49
N ARG A 77 -23.11 -8.33 6.36
CA ARG A 77 -24.48 -7.99 5.89
C ARG A 77 -25.56 -8.65 6.73
N SER A 78 -25.35 -9.89 7.20
CA SER A 78 -26.31 -10.57 8.09
C SER A 78 -26.52 -9.80 9.39
N GLN A 79 -25.44 -9.23 9.96
CA GLN A 79 -25.52 -8.40 11.15
C GLN A 79 -26.36 -7.13 10.92
N ASN A 80 -26.20 -6.48 9.76
CA ASN A 80 -26.98 -5.27 9.45
C ASN A 80 -28.46 -5.58 9.27
N ARG A 81 -28.81 -6.77 8.77
CA ARG A 81 -30.19 -7.24 8.69
C ARG A 81 -30.78 -7.52 10.06
N ASN A 82 -30.02 -8.17 10.95
CA ASN A 82 -30.48 -8.54 12.29
C ASN A 82 -30.60 -7.36 13.28
N ARG A 83 -30.24 -6.14 12.85
CA ARG A 83 -30.35 -4.90 13.65
C ARG A 83 -31.58 -4.05 13.27
N GLN A 84 -32.35 -4.47 12.28
CA GLN A 84 -33.64 -3.87 11.90
C GLN A 84 -34.77 -4.60 12.61
#